data_AF-A0A403MPU4-F1
#
_entry.id   AF-A0A403MPU4-F1
#
_cell.length_a   1.000
_cell.length_b   1.000
_cell.length_c   1.000
_cell.angle_alpha   90.00
_cell.angle_beta   90.00
_cell.angle_gamma   90.00
#
_symmetry.space_group_name_H-M   'P 1'
#
loop_
_entity.id
_entity.type
_entity.pdbx_description
1 polymer ?
#
loop_
_entity_poly.entity_id
_entity_poly.type
_entity_poly.pdbx_seq_one_letter_code
_entity_poly.pdbx_strand_id
1 'polypeptide(L)'
;MGITRRKLLTGSAIVVVAAGAGVLTPMLMQEGRLVSGKPRVGFVNGMEGRIPEQADVVVIGAGILGIMTAINLVERGLSVVIVEKGNIAGEQSSRFYGQVITYKMTGATFLLHHTGKQRWREMNAKVGADTSYRTQGRVDVPLDEADLEYVRKWIDTTSKDTG
;
A
#
# COMPACT_ATOMS: atom_id res chain seq x y z
N MET A 1 -24.78 -60.56 9.71
CA MET A 1 -24.47 -59.60 10.79
C MET A 1 -25.32 -58.36 10.57
N GLY A 2 -26.46 -58.22 11.28
CA GLY A 2 -27.44 -57.16 11.03
C GLY A 2 -27.08 -55.84 11.72
N ILE A 3 -26.91 -54.77 10.95
CA ILE A 3 -26.65 -53.43 11.49
C ILE A 3 -27.93 -52.95 12.19
N THR A 4 -27.87 -52.75 13.50
CA THR A 4 -29.00 -52.24 14.30
C THR A 4 -29.26 -50.77 13.99
N ARG A 5 -30.53 -50.33 14.01
CA ARG A 5 -30.96 -48.94 13.70
C ARG A 5 -30.16 -47.89 14.49
N ARG A 6 -29.74 -48.21 15.71
CA ARG A 6 -28.89 -47.35 16.55
C ARG A 6 -27.48 -47.15 15.99
N LYS A 7 -26.86 -48.20 15.42
CA LYS A 7 -25.56 -48.13 14.75
C LYS A 7 -25.65 -47.40 13.40
N LEU A 8 -26.78 -47.52 12.70
CA LEU A 8 -27.04 -46.77 11.47
C LEU A 8 -27.16 -45.25 11.76
N LEU A 9 -27.98 -44.87 12.75
CA LEU A 9 -28.21 -43.46 13.12
C LEU A 9 -26.96 -42.76 13.67
N THR A 10 -26.16 -43.46 14.47
CA THR A 10 -24.89 -42.91 14.98
C THR A 10 -23.84 -42.79 13.87
N GLY A 11 -23.76 -43.77 12.96
CA GLY A 11 -22.87 -43.71 11.79
C GLY A 11 -23.23 -42.57 10.84
N SER A 12 -24.52 -42.39 10.53
CA SER A 12 -24.96 -41.29 9.65
C SER A 12 -24.82 -39.92 10.30
N ALA A 13 -25.07 -39.79 11.62
CA ALA A 13 -24.84 -38.52 12.34
C ALA A 13 -23.36 -38.10 12.32
N ILE A 14 -22.42 -39.03 12.50
CA ILE A 14 -20.97 -38.74 12.45
C ILE A 14 -20.54 -38.31 11.04
N VAL A 15 -21.05 -38.98 10.00
CA VAL A 15 -20.73 -38.63 8.60
C VAL A 15 -21.28 -37.25 8.21
N VAL A 16 -22.49 -36.89 8.66
CA VAL A 16 -23.09 -35.57 8.38
C VAL A 16 -22.31 -34.45 9.06
N VAL A 17 -21.84 -34.63 10.29
CA VAL A 17 -21.01 -33.63 10.99
C VAL A 17 -19.65 -33.45 10.31
N ALA A 18 -18.98 -34.54 9.91
CA ALA A 18 -17.70 -34.47 9.22
C ALA A 18 -17.79 -33.82 7.83
N ALA A 19 -18.83 -34.15 7.06
CA ALA A 19 -19.09 -33.53 5.76
C ALA A 19 -19.47 -32.05 5.89
N GLY A 20 -20.30 -31.70 6.89
CA GLY A 20 -20.70 -30.32 7.16
C GLY A 20 -19.53 -29.43 7.59
N ALA A 21 -18.61 -29.95 8.41
CA ALA A 21 -17.39 -29.24 8.79
C ALA A 21 -16.49 -28.97 7.57
N GLY A 22 -16.29 -29.96 6.69
CA GLY A 22 -15.47 -29.81 5.48
C GLY A 22 -15.98 -28.75 4.49
N VAL A 23 -17.30 -28.60 4.35
CA VAL A 23 -17.92 -27.58 3.48
C VAL A 23 -17.86 -26.17 4.10
N LEU A 24 -17.96 -26.06 5.42
CA LEU A 24 -17.83 -24.78 6.13
C LEU A 24 -16.37 -24.35 6.33
N THR A 25 -15.40 -25.27 6.20
CA THR A 25 -13.99 -24.95 6.45
C THR A 25 -13.46 -23.88 5.49
N PRO A 26 -13.66 -23.91 4.16
CA PRO A 26 -13.30 -22.80 3.27
C PRO A 26 -14.04 -21.49 3.61
N MET A 27 -15.29 -21.59 4.08
CA MET A 27 -16.08 -20.42 4.50
C MET A 27 -15.58 -19.80 5.83
N LEU A 28 -14.85 -20.57 6.63
CA LEU A 28 -14.27 -20.16 7.91
C LEU A 28 -12.75 -19.90 7.84
N MET A 29 -12.08 -20.32 6.75
CA MET A 29 -10.64 -20.19 6.57
C MET A 29 -10.30 -18.77 6.12
N GLN A 30 -9.51 -18.08 6.92
CA GLN A 30 -8.80 -16.87 6.49
C GLN A 30 -7.70 -17.29 5.51
N GLU A 31 -7.96 -17.15 4.20
CA GLU A 31 -6.97 -17.46 3.15
C GLU A 31 -5.74 -16.52 3.17
N GLY A 32 -5.85 -15.39 3.87
CA GLY A 32 -4.76 -14.44 4.05
C GLY A 32 -3.67 -14.97 4.97
N ARG A 33 -2.47 -15.18 4.44
CA ARG A 33 -1.27 -15.51 5.22
C ARG A 33 -0.11 -14.56 4.90
N LEU A 34 0.66 -14.21 5.93
CA LEU A 34 1.94 -13.52 5.74
C LEU A 34 2.96 -14.50 5.18
N VAL A 35 3.51 -14.18 4.02
CA VAL A 35 4.55 -14.98 3.36
C VAL A 35 5.67 -14.06 2.92
N SER A 36 6.90 -14.57 2.98
CA SER A 36 8.04 -13.86 2.38
C SER A 36 7.81 -13.73 0.87
N GLY A 37 7.80 -12.49 0.38
CA GLY A 37 7.58 -12.18 -1.02
C GLY A 37 8.87 -11.87 -1.76
N LYS A 38 8.84 -11.99 -3.09
CA LYS A 38 9.88 -11.44 -3.97
C LYS A 38 9.45 -10.04 -4.47
N PRO A 39 10.39 -9.13 -4.78
CA PRO A 39 10.08 -7.87 -5.46
C PRO A 39 9.34 -8.13 -6.79
N ARG A 40 8.42 -7.24 -7.18
CA ARG A 40 7.56 -7.44 -8.36
C ARG A 40 8.02 -6.68 -9.61
N VAL A 41 8.70 -5.55 -9.46
CA VAL A 41 9.06 -4.66 -10.57
C VAL A 41 10.37 -3.95 -10.28
N GLY A 42 11.25 -3.89 -11.29
CA GLY A 42 12.54 -3.22 -11.21
C GLY A 42 13.51 -3.85 -10.21
N PHE A 43 14.80 -3.85 -10.54
CA PHE A 43 15.83 -4.17 -9.57
C PHE A 43 16.82 -3.01 -9.55
N VAL A 44 17.11 -2.51 -8.36
CA VAL A 44 18.12 -1.49 -8.13
C VAL A 44 19.16 -2.13 -7.22
N ASN A 45 20.40 -2.15 -7.69
CA ASN A 45 21.53 -2.66 -6.91
C ASN A 45 21.69 -1.80 -5.65
N GLY A 46 22.01 -2.47 -4.54
CA GLY A 46 22.56 -1.78 -3.37
C GLY A 46 23.95 -1.21 -3.67
N MET A 47 24.43 -0.34 -2.79
CA MET A 47 25.81 0.14 -2.86
C MET A 47 26.79 -1.04 -2.68
N GLU A 48 27.77 -1.14 -3.57
CA GLU A 48 28.85 -2.12 -3.46
C GLU A 48 29.93 -1.68 -2.46
N GLY A 49 30.65 -2.65 -1.90
CA GLY A 49 31.78 -2.40 -0.99
C GLY A 49 31.40 -2.50 0.50
N ARG A 50 32.22 -1.88 1.35
CA ARG A 50 32.02 -1.90 2.81
C ARG A 50 30.99 -0.85 3.20
N ILE A 51 30.15 -1.19 4.17
CA ILE A 51 29.26 -0.22 4.82
C ILE A 51 30.13 0.87 5.48
N PRO A 52 29.83 2.16 5.25
CA PRO A 52 30.54 3.26 5.91
C PRO A 52 30.51 3.13 7.44
N GLU A 53 31.61 3.45 8.11
CA GLU A 53 31.68 3.42 9.58
C GLU A 53 30.85 4.53 10.24
N GLN A 54 30.54 5.61 9.50
CA GLN A 54 29.77 6.76 9.97
C GLN A 54 28.92 7.38 8.84
N ALA A 55 27.79 7.98 9.23
CA ALA A 55 26.98 8.88 8.41
C ALA A 55 26.29 9.91 9.33
N ASP A 56 25.89 11.07 8.80
CA ASP A 56 25.13 12.06 9.57
C ASP A 56 23.73 11.54 9.92
N VAL A 57 23.10 10.79 9.00
CA VAL A 57 21.79 10.17 9.20
C VAL A 57 21.76 8.74 8.65
N VAL A 58 21.22 7.80 9.43
CA VAL A 58 20.90 6.45 8.98
C VAL A 58 19.38 6.30 8.84
N VAL A 59 18.92 5.94 7.65
CA VAL A 59 17.51 5.69 7.33
C VAL A 59 17.26 4.18 7.29
N ILE A 60 16.26 3.71 8.04
CA ILE A 60 15.87 2.29 8.07
C ILE A 60 14.70 2.07 7.11
N GLY A 61 14.96 1.37 6.00
CA GLY A 61 13.99 0.98 4.98
C GLY A 61 14.13 1.77 3.67
N ALA A 62 14.31 1.06 2.55
CA ALA A 62 14.46 1.63 1.21
C ALA A 62 13.13 1.61 0.42
N GLY A 63 12.03 1.98 1.10
CA GLY A 63 10.75 2.30 0.45
C GLY A 63 10.65 3.77 0.06
N ILE A 64 9.53 4.18 -0.53
CA ILE A 64 9.31 5.55 -1.02
C ILE A 64 9.54 6.61 0.06
N LEU A 65 9.09 6.37 1.29
CA LEU A 65 9.28 7.34 2.39
C LEU A 65 10.77 7.47 2.76
N GLY A 66 11.49 6.36 2.92
CA GLY A 66 12.92 6.37 3.23
C GLY A 66 13.75 7.03 2.13
N ILE A 67 13.48 6.70 0.88
CA ILE A 67 14.16 7.28 -0.29
C ILE A 67 13.88 8.79 -0.39
N MET A 68 12.62 9.22 -0.30
CA MET A 68 12.28 10.64 -0.41
C MET A 68 12.84 11.46 0.76
N THR A 69 12.86 10.90 1.97
CA THR A 69 13.53 11.50 3.12
C THR A 69 15.03 11.63 2.88
N ALA A 70 15.70 10.57 2.41
CA ALA A 70 17.13 10.59 2.12
C ALA A 70 17.50 11.64 1.07
N ILE A 71 16.74 11.72 -0.04
CA ILE A 71 16.91 12.75 -1.08
C ILE A 71 16.85 14.15 -0.45
N ASN A 72 15.85 14.41 0.40
CA ASN A 72 15.70 15.74 0.98
C ASN A 72 16.78 16.09 2.01
N LEU A 73 17.36 15.10 2.70
CA LEU A 73 18.47 15.30 3.64
C LEU A 73 19.79 15.55 2.89
N VAL A 74 20.05 14.81 1.82
CA VAL A 74 21.22 14.99 0.96
C VAL A 74 21.21 16.38 0.30
N GLU A 75 20.04 16.85 -0.15
CA GLU A 75 19.87 18.22 -0.68
C GLU A 75 20.22 19.33 0.33
N ARG A 76 20.26 19.00 1.62
CA ARG A 76 20.66 19.90 2.71
C ARG A 76 22.13 19.73 3.12
N GLY A 77 22.90 18.92 2.39
CA GLY A 77 24.32 18.70 2.61
C GLY A 77 24.67 17.62 3.63
N LEU A 78 23.71 16.79 4.04
CA LEU A 78 23.96 15.68 4.98
C LEU A 78 24.36 14.40 4.24
N SER A 79 25.30 13.65 4.82
CA SER A 79 25.60 12.27 4.42
C SER A 79 24.55 11.31 4.96
N VAL A 80 23.98 10.47 4.08
CA VAL A 80 22.87 9.57 4.43
C VAL A 80 23.18 8.15 4.00
N VAL A 81 23.00 7.20 4.93
CA VAL A 81 23.03 5.76 4.65
C VAL A 81 21.63 5.20 4.79
N ILE A 82 21.14 4.46 3.79
CA ILE A 82 19.89 3.71 3.88
C ILE A 82 20.23 2.23 4.10
N VAL A 83 19.63 1.61 5.11
CA VAL A 83 19.71 0.16 5.33
C VAL A 83 18.37 -0.49 4.98
N GLU A 84 18.39 -1.54 4.16
CA GLU A 84 17.22 -2.28 3.71
C GLU A 84 17.43 -3.77 3.96
N LYS A 85 16.42 -4.44 4.55
CA LYS A 85 16.49 -5.86 4.90
C LYS A 85 16.30 -6.79 3.70
N GLY A 86 15.68 -6.29 2.63
CA GLY A 86 15.41 -7.01 1.39
C GLY A 86 15.98 -6.26 0.20
N ASN A 87 15.10 -5.91 -0.73
CA ASN A 87 15.46 -5.18 -1.94
C ASN A 87 14.80 -3.80 -1.92
N ILE A 88 15.45 -2.83 -2.56
CA ILE A 88 14.89 -1.48 -2.75
C ILE A 88 13.47 -1.58 -3.33
N ALA A 89 12.53 -0.88 -2.70
CA ALA A 89 11.11 -0.88 -3.01
C ALA A 89 10.40 -2.26 -3.01
N GLY A 90 10.96 -3.31 -2.42
CA GLY A 90 10.45 -4.69 -2.52
C GLY A 90 9.07 -4.96 -1.89
N GLU A 91 8.57 -4.05 -1.05
CA GLU A 91 7.31 -4.17 -0.32
C GLU A 91 6.23 -3.20 -0.82
N GLN A 92 5.65 -2.37 0.05
CA GLN A 92 4.48 -1.53 -0.25
C GLN A 92 4.72 -0.58 -1.44
N SER A 93 5.93 -0.03 -1.55
CA SER A 93 6.30 0.97 -2.57
C SER A 93 6.41 0.42 -3.99
N SER A 94 6.21 -0.88 -4.22
CA SER A 94 6.04 -1.49 -5.55
C SER A 94 4.75 -2.30 -5.68
N ARG A 95 3.83 -2.18 -4.71
CA ARG A 95 2.61 -2.98 -4.58
C ARG A 95 1.36 -2.14 -4.36
N PHE A 96 1.48 -0.83 -4.57
CA PHE A 96 0.39 0.14 -4.46
C PHE A 96 -0.47 0.14 -5.72
N TYR A 97 -1.71 0.64 -5.61
CA TYR A 97 -2.65 0.70 -6.74
C TYR A 97 -2.23 1.69 -7.84
N GLY A 98 -1.60 2.82 -7.48
CA GLY A 98 -1.04 3.76 -8.46
C GLY A 98 -1.60 5.18 -8.44
N GLN A 99 -2.64 5.46 -7.64
CA GLN A 99 -3.31 6.76 -7.69
C GLN A 99 -2.70 7.81 -6.74
N VAL A 100 -2.46 9.02 -7.26
CA VAL A 100 -2.02 10.19 -6.47
C VAL A 100 -3.14 11.23 -6.49
N ILE A 101 -3.96 11.23 -5.44
CA ILE A 101 -5.23 12.00 -5.39
C ILE A 101 -5.37 12.82 -4.10
N THR A 102 -6.20 13.86 -4.15
CA THR A 102 -6.62 14.68 -3.00
C THR A 102 -8.10 14.50 -2.65
N TYR A 103 -8.83 13.74 -3.46
CA TYR A 103 -10.28 13.60 -3.38
C TYR A 103 -10.74 13.07 -2.01
N LYS A 104 -11.76 13.70 -1.42
CA LYS A 104 -12.33 13.40 -0.09
C LYS A 104 -11.34 13.47 1.10
N MET A 105 -10.15 14.05 0.92
CA MET A 105 -9.20 14.31 2.02
C MET A 105 -9.57 15.58 2.77
N THR A 106 -9.30 15.66 4.08
CA THR A 106 -9.63 16.82 4.92
C THR A 106 -8.45 17.27 5.77
N GLY A 107 -8.49 18.53 6.21
CA GLY A 107 -7.51 19.11 7.13
C GLY A 107 -6.06 18.96 6.66
N ALA A 108 -5.17 18.58 7.58
CA ALA A 108 -3.74 18.45 7.30
C ALA A 108 -3.40 17.43 6.19
N THR A 109 -4.20 16.37 6.05
CA THR A 109 -3.96 15.35 5.01
C THR A 109 -4.28 15.87 3.61
N PHE A 110 -5.26 16.78 3.47
CA PHE A 110 -5.52 17.44 2.19
C PHE A 110 -4.27 18.20 1.71
N LEU A 111 -3.67 19.03 2.56
CA LEU A 111 -2.48 19.80 2.20
C LEU A 111 -1.29 18.89 1.87
N LEU A 112 -1.07 17.84 2.66
CA LEU A 112 -0.02 16.86 2.37
C LEU A 112 -0.19 16.24 0.96
N HIS A 113 -1.42 15.87 0.59
CA HIS A 113 -1.72 15.32 -0.73
C HIS A 113 -1.64 16.38 -1.83
N HIS A 114 -2.08 17.62 -1.55
CA HIS A 114 -2.09 18.73 -2.51
C HIS A 114 -0.66 19.12 -2.89
N THR A 115 0.18 19.39 -1.89
CA THR A 115 1.61 19.69 -2.08
C THR A 115 2.35 18.46 -2.62
N GLY A 116 1.99 17.25 -2.19
CA GLY A 116 2.53 16.01 -2.77
C GLY A 116 2.30 15.93 -4.28
N LYS A 117 1.08 16.20 -4.76
CA LYS A 117 0.77 16.25 -6.21
C LYS A 117 1.55 17.33 -6.94
N GLN A 118 1.74 18.51 -6.35
CA GLN A 118 2.57 19.57 -6.95
C GLN A 118 4.01 19.07 -7.16
N ARG A 119 4.63 18.51 -6.12
CA ARG A 119 6.00 17.98 -6.18
C ARG A 119 6.13 16.80 -7.15
N TRP A 120 5.12 15.92 -7.22
CA TRP A 120 5.12 14.81 -8.19
C TRP A 120 5.08 15.29 -9.64
N ARG A 121 4.37 16.38 -9.96
CA ARG A 121 4.37 16.97 -11.31
C ARG A 121 5.76 17.44 -11.74
N GLU A 122 6.58 17.87 -10.80
CA GLU A 122 7.94 18.36 -11.05
C GLU A 122 8.98 17.23 -11.02
N MET A 123 8.62 16.03 -10.54
CA MET A 123 9.59 14.99 -10.21
C MET A 123 10.39 14.50 -11.41
N ASN A 124 9.75 14.31 -12.57
CA ASN A 124 10.46 13.88 -13.79
C ASN A 124 11.56 14.86 -14.19
N ALA A 125 11.27 16.17 -14.13
CA ALA A 125 12.25 17.20 -14.41
C ALA A 125 13.36 17.22 -13.35
N LYS A 126 12.98 17.11 -12.06
CA LYS A 126 13.92 17.07 -10.94
C LYS A 126 14.93 15.92 -11.06
N VAL A 127 14.49 14.72 -11.41
CA VAL A 127 15.38 13.54 -11.52
C VAL A 127 16.04 13.40 -12.89
N GLY A 128 15.63 14.17 -13.89
CA GLY A 128 16.11 14.03 -15.27
C GLY A 128 15.73 12.68 -15.92
N ALA A 129 14.70 12.01 -15.40
CA ALA A 129 14.28 10.67 -15.81
C ALA A 129 12.76 10.51 -15.66
N ASP A 130 12.17 9.55 -16.39
CA ASP A 130 10.75 9.26 -16.28
C ASP A 130 10.43 8.39 -15.06
N THR A 131 9.78 8.98 -14.07
CA THR A 131 9.29 8.26 -12.87
C THR A 131 8.00 7.49 -13.11
N SER A 132 7.47 7.51 -14.34
CA SER A 132 6.13 7.07 -14.74
C SER A 132 4.97 7.90 -14.19
N TYR A 133 5.22 8.97 -13.43
CA TYR A 133 4.17 9.87 -12.95
C TYR A 133 3.46 10.58 -14.11
N ARG A 134 2.12 10.67 -14.06
CA ARG A 134 1.29 11.37 -15.05
C ARG A 134 0.14 12.11 -14.36
N THR A 135 -0.21 13.28 -14.89
CA THR A 135 -1.48 13.95 -14.58
C THR A 135 -2.58 13.36 -15.45
N GLN A 136 -3.30 12.35 -14.94
CA GLN A 136 -4.29 11.59 -15.72
C GLN A 136 -5.74 12.08 -15.57
N GLY A 137 -6.06 12.71 -14.43
CA GLY A 137 -7.45 12.92 -14.02
C GLY A 137 -8.09 11.65 -13.45
N ARG A 138 -9.10 11.81 -12.60
CA ARG A 138 -9.88 10.71 -12.01
C ARG A 138 -11.34 11.13 -11.94
N VAL A 139 -12.23 10.27 -12.43
CA VAL A 139 -13.67 10.42 -12.29
C VAL A 139 -14.17 9.38 -11.31
N ASP A 140 -15.00 9.81 -10.35
CA ASP A 140 -15.66 8.95 -9.38
C ASP A 140 -17.15 9.24 -9.44
N VAL A 141 -17.97 8.23 -9.69
CA VAL A 141 -19.43 8.37 -9.75
C VAL A 141 -19.97 8.20 -8.34
N PRO A 142 -20.69 9.19 -7.77
CA PRO A 142 -21.31 9.04 -6.46
C PRO A 142 -22.25 7.85 -6.41
N LEU A 143 -22.29 7.16 -5.28
CA LEU A 143 -23.11 5.94 -5.13
C LEU A 143 -24.60 6.25 -5.11
N ASP A 144 -24.97 7.40 -4.55
CA ASP A 144 -26.33 7.89 -4.41
C ASP A 144 -26.34 9.43 -4.27
N GLU A 145 -27.54 10.00 -4.10
CA GLU A 145 -27.72 11.45 -3.93
C GLU A 145 -27.05 12.01 -2.66
N ALA A 146 -26.98 11.22 -1.59
CA ALA A 146 -26.35 11.65 -0.35
C ALA A 146 -24.82 11.76 -0.51
N ASP A 147 -24.20 10.81 -1.22
CA ASP A 147 -22.78 10.88 -1.57
C ASP A 147 -22.51 12.05 -2.52
N LEU A 148 -23.40 12.33 -3.47
CA LEU A 148 -23.28 13.48 -4.37
C LEU A 148 -23.30 14.81 -3.59
N GLU A 149 -24.24 14.97 -2.64
CA GLU A 149 -24.31 16.16 -1.78
C GLU A 149 -23.05 16.31 -0.92
N TYR A 150 -22.58 15.21 -0.32
CA TYR A 150 -21.35 15.19 0.45
C TYR A 150 -20.15 15.65 -0.39
N VAL A 151 -19.99 15.12 -1.60
CA VAL A 151 -18.89 15.47 -2.51
C VAL A 151 -18.94 16.93 -2.91
N ARG A 152 -20.12 17.45 -3.25
CA ARG A 152 -20.30 18.89 -3.57
C ARG A 152 -19.84 19.76 -2.42
N LYS A 153 -20.34 19.49 -1.21
CA LYS A 153 -19.96 20.23 0.00
C LYS A 153 -18.45 20.14 0.29
N TRP A 154 -17.86 18.97 0.10
CA TRP A 154 -16.42 18.77 0.29
C TRP A 154 -15.60 19.63 -0.68
N ILE A 155 -15.97 19.68 -1.96
CA ILE A 155 -15.31 20.53 -2.97
C ILE A 155 -15.43 22.02 -2.59
N ASP A 156 -16.64 22.47 -2.24
CA ASP A 156 -16.92 23.87 -1.91
C ASP A 156 -16.16 24.36 -0.66
N THR A 157 -15.93 23.45 0.29
CA THR A 157 -15.17 23.76 1.51
C THR A 157 -13.68 23.74 1.21
N THR A 158 -13.20 22.65 0.61
CA THR A 158 -11.76 22.38 0.48
C THR A 158 -11.08 23.27 -0.57
N SER A 159 -11.82 23.73 -1.59
CA SER A 159 -11.31 24.70 -2.58
C SER A 159 -10.89 26.04 -1.99
N LYS A 160 -11.35 26.36 -0.78
CA LYS A 160 -10.99 27.59 -0.04
C LYS A 160 -9.74 27.42 0.82
N ASP A 161 -9.35 26.17 1.08
CA ASP A 161 -8.26 25.81 1.99
C ASP A 161 -6.93 25.55 1.24
N THR A 162 -6.81 25.92 -0.02
CA THR A 162 -5.62 25.62 -0.85
C THR A 162 -4.41 26.53 -0.64
N GLY A 163 -4.52 27.58 0.18
CA GLY A 163 -3.46 28.57 0.38
C GLY A 163 -3.37 29.56 -0.77
#